data_AF-A0A198AJA0-F1
#
_entry.id   AF-A0A198AJA0-F1
#
_cell.length_a   1.000
_cell.length_b   1.000
_cell.length_c   1.000
_cell.angle_alpha   90.00
_cell.angle_beta   90.00
_cell.angle_gamma   90.00
#
_symmetry.space_group_name_H-M   'P 1'
#
loop_
_entity.id
_entity.type
_entity.pdbx_description
1 polymer ?
#
loop_
_entity_poly.entity_id
_entity_poly.type
_entity_poly.pdbx_seq_one_letter_code
_entity_poly.pdbx_strand_id
1 'polypeptide(L)'
;MLTWVDTLTAQYTKGKSELEAYRKQIDRKDPQGKFEVTVVGGMISDMQYALEWMRKGRRPGSRRGIENSQVYLRHDFMDMDEFPSLDLEISESSLTDPQKKRILEILLQLSERERQCYILHLAYGRSMAEISVDLGLTKRTVQTFIDRAKAKIQKFIA
;
A
#
# COMPACT_ATOMS: atom_id res chain seq x y z
N MET A 1 -13.05 -0.12 40.11
CA MET A 1 -13.07 1.35 39.98
C MET A 1 -13.76 1.63 38.64
N LEU A 2 -14.91 2.30 38.61
CA LEU A 2 -15.54 2.64 37.32
C LEU A 2 -14.65 3.64 36.59
N THR A 3 -14.37 3.39 35.31
CA THR A 3 -13.64 4.35 34.49
C THR A 3 -14.57 5.51 34.11
N TRP A 4 -13.99 6.65 33.73
CA TRP A 4 -14.77 7.78 33.18
C TRP A 4 -15.53 7.39 31.89
N VAL A 5 -15.05 6.38 31.16
CA VAL A 5 -15.72 5.85 29.98
C VAL A 5 -16.99 5.09 30.37
N ASP A 6 -16.94 4.32 31.46
CA ASP A 6 -18.10 3.57 31.95
C ASP A 6 -19.22 4.51 32.41
N THR A 7 -18.85 5.61 33.09
CA THR A 7 -19.82 6.62 33.55
C THR A 7 -20.46 7.35 32.37
N LEU A 8 -19.67 7.79 31.38
CA LEU A 8 -20.21 8.44 30.17
C LEU A 8 -21.05 7.48 29.32
N THR A 9 -20.63 6.22 29.19
CA THR A 9 -21.39 5.22 28.45
C THR A 9 -22.77 5.01 29.08
N ALA A 10 -22.85 4.97 30.41
CA ALA A 10 -24.12 4.88 31.14
C ALA A 10 -25.00 6.14 30.92
N GLN A 11 -24.41 7.34 31.02
CA GLN A 11 -25.13 8.60 30.80
C GLN A 11 -25.68 8.72 29.38
N TYR A 12 -24.86 8.44 28.36
CA TYR A 12 -25.28 8.51 26.96
C TYR A 12 -26.31 7.43 26.61
N THR A 13 -26.21 6.25 27.21
CA THR A 13 -27.23 5.20 27.02
C THR A 13 -28.57 5.64 27.61
N LYS A 14 -28.56 6.26 28.79
CA LYS A 14 -29.77 6.82 29.42
C LYS A 14 -30.37 7.96 28.59
N GLY A 15 -29.55 8.94 28.20
CA GLY A 15 -29.99 10.08 27.39
C GLY A 15 -30.55 9.65 26.03
N LYS A 16 -29.95 8.63 25.39
CA LYS A 16 -30.47 8.06 24.15
C LYS A 16 -31.87 7.46 24.36
N SER A 17 -32.06 6.70 25.44
CA SER A 17 -33.36 6.11 25.79
C SER A 17 -34.42 7.18 26.04
N GLU A 18 -34.08 8.26 26.74
CA GLU A 18 -34.96 9.40 26.98
C GLU A 18 -35.38 10.10 25.68
N LEU A 19 -34.42 10.33 24.76
CA LEU A 19 -34.71 10.89 23.43
C LEU A 19 -35.58 9.97 22.58
N GLU A 20 -35.37 8.65 22.64
CA GLU A 20 -36.21 7.67 21.94
C GLU A 20 -37.64 7.65 22.50
N ALA A 21 -37.81 7.79 23.81
CA ALA A 21 -39.12 7.90 24.46
C ALA A 21 -39.82 9.20 24.05
N TYR A 22 -39.11 10.33 24.10
CA TYR A 22 -39.62 11.64 23.67
C TYR A 22 -40.05 11.62 22.20
N ARG A 23 -39.22 11.06 21.31
CA ARG A 23 -39.51 10.95 19.87
C ARG A 23 -40.82 10.19 19.57
N LYS A 24 -41.23 9.27 20.44
CA LYS A 24 -42.49 8.52 20.30
C LYS A 24 -43.72 9.34 20.67
N GLN A 25 -43.57 10.37 21.51
CA GLN A 25 -44.66 11.22 21.99
C GLN A 25 -45.00 12.36 21.02
N ILE A 26 -44.10 12.69 20.10
CA ILE A 26 -44.29 13.78 19.13
C ILE A 26 -45.33 13.39 18.06
N ASP A 27 -46.32 14.25 17.83
CA ASP A 27 -47.29 14.08 16.75
C ASP A 27 -46.63 14.42 15.39
N ARG A 28 -46.62 13.45 14.48
CA ARG A 28 -46.02 13.58 13.14
C ARG A 28 -46.93 14.27 12.13
N LYS A 29 -48.20 14.51 12.47
CA LYS A 29 -49.16 15.14 11.56
C LYS A 29 -48.97 16.66 11.52
N ASP A 30 -48.50 17.23 12.63
CA ASP A 30 -48.20 18.65 12.75
C ASP A 30 -46.86 19.02 12.04
N PRO A 31 -46.79 20.13 11.28
CA PRO A 31 -45.55 20.57 10.64
C PRO A 31 -44.40 20.81 11.62
N GLN A 32 -44.68 21.31 12.83
CA GLN A 32 -43.65 21.55 13.84
C GLN A 32 -43.19 20.22 14.47
N GLY A 33 -44.12 19.31 14.74
CA GLY A 33 -43.79 17.94 15.15
C GLY A 33 -42.92 17.17 14.15
N LYS A 34 -43.12 17.36 12.84
CA LYS A 34 -42.21 16.79 11.80
C LYS A 34 -40.78 17.33 11.90
N PHE A 35 -40.63 18.63 12.14
CA PHE A 35 -39.33 19.24 12.34
C PHE A 35 -38.65 18.69 13.60
N GLU A 36 -39.38 18.64 14.72
CA GLU A 36 -38.86 18.09 15.98
C GLU A 36 -38.42 16.63 15.85
N VAL A 37 -39.21 15.78 15.17
CA VAL A 37 -38.84 14.38 14.93
C VAL A 37 -37.53 14.25 14.15
N THR A 38 -37.27 15.17 13.22
CA THR A 38 -36.02 15.21 12.45
C THR A 38 -34.84 15.58 13.34
N VAL A 39 -35.00 16.65 14.14
CA VAL A 39 -33.96 17.13 15.07
C VAL A 39 -33.62 16.07 16.11
N VAL A 40 -34.63 15.51 16.78
CA VAL A 40 -34.44 14.44 17.77
C VAL A 40 -33.83 13.19 17.13
N GLY A 41 -34.17 12.90 15.87
CA GLY A 41 -33.53 11.85 15.10
C GLY A 41 -32.01 12.06 14.97
N GLY A 42 -31.58 13.28 14.66
CA GLY A 42 -30.15 13.65 14.63
C GLY A 42 -29.47 13.47 15.99
N MET A 43 -30.11 13.95 17.07
CA MET A 43 -29.57 13.81 18.43
C MET A 43 -29.37 12.34 18.84
N ILE A 44 -30.31 11.45 18.47
CA ILE A 44 -30.19 10.01 18.71
C ILE A 44 -29.01 9.42 17.92
N SER A 45 -28.84 9.83 16.65
CA SER A 45 -27.71 9.39 15.83
C SER A 45 -26.37 9.83 16.39
N ASP A 46 -26.27 11.06 16.90
CA ASP A 46 -25.04 11.58 17.52
C ASP A 46 -24.70 10.82 18.81
N MET A 47 -25.69 10.54 19.66
CA MET A 47 -25.47 9.72 20.86
C MET A 47 -25.04 8.30 20.52
N GLN A 48 -25.62 7.71 19.46
CA GLN A 48 -25.23 6.38 19.00
C GLN A 48 -23.80 6.36 18.44
N TYR A 49 -23.40 7.40 17.71
CA TYR A 49 -22.03 7.56 17.21
C TYR A 49 -21.04 7.65 18.38
N ALA A 50 -21.31 8.50 19.37
CA ALA A 50 -20.46 8.63 20.56
C ALA A 50 -20.36 7.30 21.34
N LEU A 51 -21.47 6.59 21.53
CA LEU A 51 -21.48 5.28 22.19
C LEU A 51 -20.67 4.23 21.42
N GLU A 52 -20.79 4.18 20.11
CA GLU A 52 -20.02 3.23 19.29
C GLU A 52 -18.52 3.53 19.36
N TRP A 53 -18.15 4.81 19.40
CA TRP A 53 -16.76 5.22 19.54
C TRP A 53 -16.20 4.84 20.91
N MET A 54 -16.91 5.16 22.00
CA MET A 54 -16.49 4.82 23.37
C MET A 54 -16.37 3.30 23.58
N ARG A 55 -17.24 2.49 22.95
CA ARG A 55 -17.21 1.02 23.05
C ARG A 55 -16.12 0.37 22.22
N LYS A 56 -15.89 0.85 20.99
CA LYS A 56 -14.93 0.22 20.05
C LYS A 56 -13.54 0.82 20.14
N GLY A 57 -13.39 2.03 20.70
CA GLY A 57 -12.15 2.81 20.66
C GLY A 57 -11.73 3.22 19.24
N ARG A 58 -12.60 3.08 18.25
CA ARG A 58 -12.35 3.33 16.82
C ARG A 58 -13.46 4.20 16.24
N ARG A 59 -13.13 5.00 15.22
CA ARG A 59 -14.11 5.84 14.51
C ARG A 59 -15.26 4.97 13.96
N PRO A 60 -16.51 5.19 14.41
CA PRO A 60 -17.68 4.52 13.86
C PRO A 60 -17.81 4.74 12.34
N GLY A 61 -18.21 3.71 11.61
CA GLY A 61 -18.40 3.76 10.16
C GLY A 61 -17.13 3.59 9.30
N SER A 62 -15.93 3.51 9.91
CA SER A 62 -14.72 3.15 9.15
C SER A 62 -14.70 1.65 8.85
N ARG A 63 -14.81 1.26 7.57
CA ARG A 63 -14.72 -0.16 7.13
C ARG A 63 -13.30 -0.72 7.13
N ARG A 64 -12.29 0.15 7.11
CA ARG A 64 -10.88 -0.21 7.20
C ARG A 64 -10.30 0.44 8.46
N GLY A 65 -9.68 -0.36 9.32
CA GLY A 65 -8.86 0.17 10.41
C GLY A 65 -7.63 0.88 9.84
N ILE A 66 -6.79 1.46 10.73
CA ILE A 66 -5.42 1.90 10.43
C ILE A 66 -4.54 0.66 10.12
N GLU A 67 -5.00 -0.21 9.24
CA GLU A 67 -4.26 -1.38 8.75
C GLU A 67 -3.42 -0.98 7.53
N ASN A 68 -3.70 0.19 6.95
CA ASN A 68 -2.76 0.93 6.12
C ASN A 68 -1.74 1.67 7.01
N SER A 69 -1.06 0.94 7.88
CA SER A 69 0.08 1.39 8.70
C SER A 69 1.32 1.69 7.83
N GLN A 70 1.15 2.11 6.58
CA GLN A 70 2.28 2.51 5.73
C GLN A 70 2.77 3.92 6.05
N VAL A 71 2.01 4.73 6.79
CA VAL A 71 2.42 6.11 7.13
C VAL A 71 3.55 6.10 8.16
N TYR A 72 3.44 5.29 9.22
CA TYR A 72 4.51 5.10 10.20
C TYR A 72 5.64 4.22 9.66
N LEU A 73 5.29 3.12 8.97
CA LEU A 73 6.31 2.26 8.35
C LEU A 73 7.18 3.05 7.34
N ARG A 74 6.62 4.00 6.59
CA ARG A 74 7.42 4.86 5.70
C ARG A 74 8.29 5.86 6.44
N HIS A 75 7.90 6.31 7.62
CA HIS A 75 8.64 7.31 8.36
C HIS A 75 9.90 6.72 8.99
N ASP A 76 9.82 5.47 9.47
CA ASP A 76 10.98 4.75 10.02
C ASP A 76 12.05 4.46 8.93
N PHE A 77 11.68 4.42 7.65
CA PHE A 77 12.64 4.27 6.54
C PHE A 77 13.23 5.58 6.01
N MET A 78 12.86 6.75 6.56
CA MET A 78 13.43 8.03 6.12
C MET A 78 14.70 8.43 6.87
N ASP A 79 14.95 7.85 8.05
CA ASP A 79 16.20 8.07 8.78
C ASP A 79 17.28 7.13 8.24
N MET A 80 18.01 7.60 7.24
CA MET A 80 19.14 6.87 6.65
C MET A 80 20.23 6.55 7.68
N ASP A 81 20.30 7.30 8.78
CA ASP A 81 21.29 7.12 9.86
C ASP A 81 20.95 5.95 10.80
N GLU A 82 19.71 5.47 10.81
CA GLU A 82 19.28 4.31 11.60
C GLU A 82 19.46 2.96 10.87
N PHE A 83 19.74 3.01 9.56
CA PHE A 83 20.17 1.81 8.85
C PHE A 83 21.54 1.39 9.37
N PRO A 84 21.72 0.14 9.85
CA PRO A 84 23.07 -0.34 10.14
C PRO A 84 23.91 -0.17 8.88
N SER A 85 25.15 0.34 9.03
CA SER A 85 26.09 0.38 7.92
C SER A 85 26.06 -0.99 7.28
N LEU A 86 25.71 -1.04 5.99
CA LEU A 86 25.85 -2.23 5.18
C LEU A 86 27.35 -2.43 4.94
N ASP A 87 28.10 -2.69 6.01
CA ASP A 87 29.45 -3.24 6.01
C ASP A 87 29.34 -4.73 5.64
N LEU A 88 28.62 -4.98 4.54
CA LEU A 88 28.75 -6.21 3.81
C LEU A 88 30.16 -6.14 3.25
N GLU A 89 31.06 -6.94 3.83
CA GLU A 89 32.26 -7.38 3.12
C GLU A 89 31.78 -8.13 1.88
N ILE A 90 31.40 -7.37 0.85
CA ILE A 90 31.19 -7.89 -0.49
C ILE A 90 32.60 -8.28 -0.91
N SER A 91 32.98 -9.52 -0.61
CA SER A 91 34.08 -10.14 -1.32
C SER A 91 33.67 -10.05 -2.78
N GLU A 92 34.24 -9.09 -3.51
CA GLU A 92 34.11 -9.04 -4.94
C GLU A 92 34.71 -10.36 -5.41
N SER A 93 33.84 -11.32 -5.71
CA SER A 93 34.24 -12.59 -6.29
C SER A 93 34.76 -12.25 -7.68
N SER A 94 36.05 -11.93 -7.75
CA SER A 94 36.69 -11.51 -8.96
C SER A 94 36.59 -12.67 -9.95
N LEU A 95 35.81 -12.49 -11.01
CA LEU A 95 35.69 -13.48 -12.07
C LEU A 95 37.09 -13.84 -12.56
N THR A 96 37.42 -15.13 -12.59
CA THR A 96 38.70 -15.59 -13.14
C THR A 96 38.72 -15.29 -14.64
N ASP A 97 39.89 -15.02 -15.22
CA ASP A 97 40.03 -14.77 -16.67
C ASP A 97 39.35 -15.79 -17.59
N PRO A 98 39.35 -17.12 -17.34
CA PRO A 98 38.58 -18.06 -18.14
C PRO A 98 37.05 -17.84 -18.05
N GLN A 99 36.53 -17.43 -16.89
CA GLN A 99 35.11 -17.13 -16.73
C GLN A 99 34.72 -15.87 -17.52
N LYS A 100 35.57 -14.84 -17.48
CA LYS A 100 35.38 -13.62 -18.29
C LYS A 100 35.37 -13.93 -19.78
N LYS A 101 36.31 -14.76 -20.27
CA LYS A 101 36.34 -15.21 -21.67
C LYS A 101 35.06 -15.96 -22.04
N ARG A 102 34.59 -16.88 -21.18
CA ARG A 102 33.36 -17.63 -21.43
C ARG A 102 32.13 -16.73 -21.53
N ILE A 103 32.02 -15.73 -20.66
CA ILE A 103 30.92 -14.75 -20.71
C ILE A 103 31.00 -13.96 -22.02
N LEU A 104 32.19 -13.52 -22.42
CA LEU A 104 32.38 -12.76 -23.65
C LEU A 104 32.00 -13.57 -24.90
N GLU A 105 32.39 -14.85 -24.97
CA GLU A 105 31.97 -15.77 -26.04
C GLU A 105 30.44 -15.86 -26.15
N ILE A 106 29.75 -16.00 -25.02
CA ILE A 106 28.28 -16.07 -24.98
C ILE A 106 27.65 -14.75 -25.47
N LEU A 107 28.17 -13.61 -25.04
CA LEU A 107 27.66 -12.29 -25.42
C LEU A 107 27.90 -11.97 -26.91
N LEU A 108 28.93 -12.56 -27.54
CA LEU A 108 29.18 -12.41 -28.98
C LEU A 108 28.16 -13.15 -29.86
N GLN A 109 27.46 -14.16 -29.32
CA GLN A 109 26.42 -14.91 -30.03
C GLN A 109 25.07 -14.19 -30.07
N LEU A 110 24.92 -13.14 -29.25
CA LEU A 110 23.75 -12.27 -29.26
C LEU A 110 23.87 -11.25 -30.38
N SER A 111 22.75 -10.94 -31.05
CA SER A 111 22.73 -9.77 -31.93
C SER A 111 22.96 -8.49 -31.12
N GLU A 112 23.41 -7.43 -31.79
CA GLU A 112 23.69 -6.15 -31.13
C GLU A 112 22.49 -5.63 -30.33
N ARG A 113 21.28 -5.70 -30.91
CA ARG A 113 20.04 -5.27 -30.26
C ARG A 113 19.62 -6.18 -29.10
N GLU A 114 19.78 -7.49 -29.24
CA GLU A 114 19.53 -8.44 -28.15
C GLU A 114 20.49 -8.21 -26.98
N ARG A 115 21.78 -8.07 -27.27
CA ARG A 115 22.83 -7.79 -26.27
C ARG A 115 22.57 -6.48 -25.54
N GLN A 116 22.27 -5.42 -26.28
CA GLN A 116 22.01 -4.10 -25.70
C GLN A 116 20.78 -4.11 -24.78
N CYS A 117 19.66 -4.69 -25.22
CA CYS A 117 18.46 -4.79 -24.38
C CYS A 117 18.67 -5.68 -23.15
N TYR A 118 19.40 -6.79 -23.31
CA TYR A 118 19.70 -7.73 -22.22
C TYR A 118 20.58 -7.09 -21.14
N ILE A 119 21.65 -6.38 -21.53
CA ILE A 119 22.56 -5.69 -20.59
C ILE A 119 21.83 -4.56 -19.87
N LEU A 120 21.08 -3.71 -20.58
CA LEU A 120 20.34 -2.61 -19.97
C LEU A 120 19.33 -3.10 -18.94
N HIS A 121 18.66 -4.22 -19.22
CA HIS A 121 17.66 -4.77 -18.31
C HIS A 121 18.26 -5.50 -17.11
N LEU A 122 19.24 -6.40 -17.33
CA LEU A 122 19.75 -7.29 -16.28
C LEU A 122 20.96 -6.75 -15.52
N ALA A 123 21.86 -6.02 -16.19
CA ALA A 123 23.03 -5.45 -15.51
C ALA A 123 22.71 -4.10 -14.88
N TYR A 124 21.96 -3.25 -15.58
CA TYR A 124 21.63 -1.90 -15.12
C TYR A 124 20.25 -1.78 -14.45
N GLY A 125 19.46 -2.86 -14.41
CA GLY A 125 18.15 -2.88 -13.75
C GLY A 125 17.09 -1.97 -14.38
N ARG A 126 17.28 -1.53 -15.63
CA ARG A 126 16.33 -0.64 -16.32
C ARG A 126 15.05 -1.38 -16.65
N SER A 127 13.91 -0.70 -16.58
CA SER A 127 12.63 -1.25 -17.00
C SER A 127 12.55 -1.37 -18.53
N MET A 128 11.76 -2.32 -19.03
CA MET A 128 11.54 -2.47 -20.48
C MET A 128 10.89 -1.23 -21.12
N ALA A 129 10.16 -0.43 -20.33
CA ALA A 129 9.56 0.81 -20.81
C ALA A 129 10.61 1.90 -21.02
N GLU A 130 11.53 2.10 -20.07
CA GLU A 130 12.64 3.04 -20.21
C GLU A 130 13.53 2.67 -21.39
N ILE A 131 13.91 1.39 -21.51
CA ILE A 131 14.73 0.89 -22.63
C ILE A 131 14.02 1.14 -23.97
N SER A 132 12.69 1.01 -24.00
CA SER A 132 11.92 1.24 -25.23
C SER A 132 11.98 2.71 -25.68
N VAL A 133 11.96 3.66 -24.73
CA VAL A 133 12.12 5.09 -24.99
C VAL A 133 13.54 5.38 -25.45
N ASP A 134 14.55 4.89 -24.73
CA ASP A 134 15.96 5.14 -25.01
C ASP A 134 16.40 4.61 -26.38
N LEU A 135 15.87 3.46 -26.79
CA LEU A 135 16.22 2.82 -28.06
C LEU A 135 15.27 3.15 -29.22
N GLY A 136 14.20 3.92 -28.98
CA GLY A 136 13.17 4.22 -29.98
C GLY A 136 12.43 2.98 -30.48
N LEU A 137 12.22 1.99 -29.60
CA LEU A 137 11.58 0.71 -29.92
C LEU A 137 10.24 0.59 -29.21
N THR A 138 9.39 -0.34 -29.63
CA THR A 138 8.19 -0.68 -28.83
C THR A 138 8.59 -1.56 -27.65
N LYS A 139 7.87 -1.45 -26.52
CA LYS A 139 8.07 -2.31 -25.35
C LYS A 139 8.01 -3.80 -25.69
N ARG A 140 7.12 -4.20 -26.62
CA ARG A 140 6.99 -5.59 -27.10
C ARG A 140 8.25 -6.05 -27.83
N THR A 141 8.87 -5.18 -28.63
CA THR A 141 10.12 -5.47 -29.32
C THR A 141 11.27 -5.67 -28.34
N VAL A 142 11.39 -4.79 -27.33
CA VAL A 142 12.39 -4.91 -26.26
C VAL A 142 12.24 -6.23 -25.51
N GLN A 143 11.01 -6.58 -25.11
CA GLN A 143 10.71 -7.86 -24.47
C GLN A 143 11.15 -9.05 -25.33
N THR A 144 10.81 -9.04 -26.62
CA THR A 144 11.17 -10.11 -27.56
C THR A 144 12.69 -10.27 -27.67
N PHE A 145 13.45 -9.16 -27.69
CA PHE A 145 14.91 -9.20 -27.74
C PHE A 145 15.52 -9.76 -26.44
N ILE A 146 14.97 -9.42 -25.29
CA ILE A 146 15.41 -9.97 -23.99
C ILE A 146 15.12 -11.47 -23.94
N ASP A 147 13.93 -11.91 -24.35
CA ASP A 147 13.54 -13.33 -24.31
C ASP A 147 14.38 -14.18 -25.27
N ARG A 148 14.67 -13.67 -26.47
CA ARG A 148 15.60 -14.33 -27.40
C ARG A 148 17.01 -14.41 -26.85
N ALA A 149 17.50 -13.35 -26.22
CA ALA A 149 18.81 -13.36 -25.58
C ALA A 149 18.90 -14.41 -24.47
N LYS A 150 17.88 -14.48 -23.59
CA LYS A 150 17.78 -15.51 -22.54
C LYS A 150 17.78 -16.93 -23.13
N ALA A 151 16.98 -17.16 -24.17
CA ALA A 151 16.91 -18.48 -24.82
C ALA A 151 18.23 -18.90 -25.46
N LYS A 152 18.98 -17.96 -26.07
CA LYS A 152 20.31 -18.22 -26.61
C LYS A 152 21.30 -18.55 -25.50
N ILE A 153 21.37 -17.73 -24.46
CA ILE A 153 22.27 -17.94 -23.32
C ILE A 153 22.00 -19.31 -22.66
N GLN A 154 20.74 -19.67 -22.46
CA GLN A 154 20.37 -20.95 -21.86
C GLN A 154 20.90 -22.15 -22.68
N LYS A 155 20.90 -22.06 -24.02
CA LYS A 155 21.47 -23.10 -24.89
C LYS A 155 22.99 -23.22 -24.80
N PHE A 156 23.70 -22.18 -24.37
CA PHE A 156 25.16 -22.19 -24.23
C PHE A 156 25.64 -22.59 -22.82
N ILE A 157 24.74 -22.52 -21.84
CA ILE A 157 25.00 -22.92 -20.45
C ILE A 157 24.59 -24.39 -20.22
N ALA A 158 23.52 -24.85 -20.88
CA ALA A 158 23.12 -26.26 -20.91
C ALA A 158 24.09 -27.11 -21.71
#